data_AF-A0AB38KG45-F1
#
_entry.id   AF-A0AB38KG45-F1
#
_cell.length_a   1.000
_cell.length_b   1.000
_cell.length_c   1.000
_cell.angle_alpha   90.00
_cell.angle_beta   90.00
_cell.angle_gamma   90.00
#
_symmetry.space_group_name_H-M   'P 1'
#
loop_
_entity.id
_entity.type
_entity.pdbx_description
1 polymer ?
#
loop_
_entity_poly.entity_id
_entity_poly.type
_entity_poly.pdbx_seq_one_letter_code
_entity_poly.pdbx_strand_id
1 'polypeptide(L)'
;NLSKSYSNTLTLLKKNIIFTPSFKAKPKAPNSTQGIVIGESKDIESERNTIYTDEYGRVKVRINLYANQEELDNDTFIANDIDTNSSNLSSNTYKSYHHTPFLRVASHIASNHSGFFHTPRIGDEVIISFLDDDIDKPYVSSSLYNG
;
A
#
# COMPACT_ATOMS: atom_id res chain seq x y z
N ASN A 1 32.65 18.18 41.19
CA ASN A 1 32.99 17.00 40.36
C ASN A 1 31.98 15.90 40.63
N LEU A 2 30.86 15.87 39.88
CA LEU A 2 29.91 14.77 39.99
C LEU A 2 30.53 13.52 39.34
N SER A 3 30.70 12.46 40.13
CA SER A 3 31.13 11.14 39.68
C SER A 3 30.05 10.52 38.79
N LYS A 4 30.39 10.21 37.54
CA LYS A 4 29.51 9.43 36.67
C LYS A 4 29.63 7.96 37.06
N SER A 5 28.52 7.33 37.44
CA SER A 5 28.41 5.88 37.61
C SER A 5 27.59 5.26 36.48
N TYR A 6 27.90 4.02 36.11
CA TYR A 6 27.21 3.26 35.07
C TYR A 6 26.66 1.96 35.65
N SER A 7 25.43 1.61 35.27
CA SER A 7 24.76 0.38 35.68
C SER A 7 23.97 -0.19 34.50
N ASN A 8 23.91 -1.53 34.39
CA ASN A 8 23.13 -2.23 33.37
C ASN A 8 22.60 -3.56 33.93
N THR A 9 21.46 -4.02 33.40
CA THR A 9 20.83 -5.30 33.70
C THR A 9 20.76 -6.14 32.44
N LEU A 10 21.29 -7.36 32.50
CA LEU A 10 21.39 -8.27 31.37
C LEU A 10 20.46 -9.48 31.56
N THR A 11 19.81 -9.93 30.49
CA THR A 11 19.07 -11.20 30.45
C THR A 11 19.78 -12.16 29.51
N LEU A 12 20.12 -13.36 29.99
CA LEU A 12 20.95 -14.33 29.27
C LEU A 12 20.16 -15.60 28.95
N LEU A 13 20.47 -16.23 27.81
CA LEU A 13 19.92 -17.52 27.40
C LEU A 13 21.06 -18.53 27.28
N LYS A 14 20.78 -19.82 27.54
CA LYS A 14 21.77 -20.89 27.36
C LYS A 14 22.11 -21.02 25.87
N LYS A 15 23.39 -21.25 25.55
CA LYS A 15 23.89 -21.37 24.16
C LYS A 15 23.11 -22.36 23.28
N ASN A 16 22.61 -23.44 23.88
CA ASN A 16 21.92 -24.51 23.14
C ASN A 16 20.42 -24.24 22.96
N ILE A 17 19.89 -23.12 23.48
CA ILE A 17 18.48 -22.73 23.31
C ILE A 17 18.41 -21.70 22.18
N ILE A 18 17.60 -21.99 21.17
CA ILE A 18 17.28 -21.02 20.12
C ILE A 18 16.37 -19.95 20.73
N PHE A 19 16.79 -18.69 20.65
CA PHE A 19 15.93 -17.57 21.02
C PHE A 19 14.80 -17.44 19.99
N THR A 20 13.56 -17.48 20.46
CA THR A 20 12.38 -17.12 19.68
C THR A 20 11.72 -15.92 20.36
N PRO A 21 11.54 -14.79 19.67
CA PRO A 21 10.86 -13.64 20.25
C PRO A 21 9.42 -14.00 20.62
N SER A 22 8.84 -13.30 21.60
CA SER A 22 7.44 -13.47 21.93
C SER A 22 6.55 -13.09 20.73
N PHE A 23 5.44 -13.80 20.58
CA PHE A 23 4.47 -13.51 19.54
C PHE A 23 3.87 -12.12 19.73
N LYS A 24 3.96 -11.28 18.70
CA LYS A 24 3.25 -9.99 18.63
C LYS A 24 1.95 -10.21 17.88
N ALA A 25 0.83 -9.81 18.48
CA ALA A 25 -0.47 -9.88 17.82
C ALA A 25 -0.47 -9.09 16.50
N LYS A 26 -1.08 -9.66 15.48
CA LYS A 26 -1.27 -9.01 14.18
C LYS A 26 -2.18 -7.79 14.35
N PRO A 27 -1.89 -6.65 13.69
CA PRO A 27 -2.78 -5.50 13.73
C PRO A 27 -4.14 -5.87 13.11
N LYS A 28 -5.20 -5.30 13.68
CA LYS A 28 -6.57 -5.49 13.18
C LYS A 28 -6.79 -4.59 11.96
N ALA A 29 -7.44 -5.13 10.93
CA ALA A 29 -7.87 -4.31 9.79
C ALA A 29 -8.94 -3.27 10.19
N PRO A 30 -8.97 -2.09 9.54
CA PRO A 30 -10.12 -1.22 9.62
C PRO A 30 -11.34 -1.88 8.95
N ASN A 31 -12.57 -1.49 9.35
CA ASN A 31 -13.80 -2.06 8.77
C ASN A 31 -13.84 -1.91 7.24
N SER A 32 -13.51 -0.72 6.75
CA SER A 32 -13.32 -0.43 5.34
C SER A 32 -12.44 0.81 5.21
N THR A 33 -11.82 0.98 4.06
CA THR A 33 -11.08 2.19 3.70
C THR A 33 -11.33 2.54 2.24
N GLN A 34 -10.98 3.76 1.84
CA GLN A 34 -11.08 4.20 0.46
C GLN A 34 -9.71 4.05 -0.22
N GLY A 35 -9.75 3.88 -1.53
CA GLY A 35 -8.55 3.94 -2.35
C GLY A 35 -8.89 4.39 -3.76
N ILE A 36 -7.83 4.72 -4.50
CA ILE A 36 -7.92 5.11 -5.90
C ILE A 36 -7.28 4.01 -6.74
N VAL A 37 -7.96 3.59 -7.80
CA VAL A 37 -7.43 2.60 -8.75
C VAL A 37 -6.28 3.23 -9.53
N ILE A 38 -5.18 2.51 -9.63
CA ILE A 38 -3.94 2.98 -10.26
C ILE A 38 -3.46 2.04 -11.37
N GLY A 39 -2.65 2.58 -12.27
CA GLY A 39 -2.10 1.86 -13.42
C GLY A 39 -0.61 1.55 -13.33
N GLU A 40 0.02 1.44 -14.50
CA GLU A 40 1.46 1.21 -14.64
C GLU A 40 2.26 2.51 -14.62
N SER A 41 1.70 3.57 -15.22
CA SER A 41 2.32 4.90 -15.22
C SER A 41 2.43 5.47 -13.81
N LYS A 42 3.44 6.31 -13.64
CA LYS A 42 3.63 7.11 -12.42
C LYS A 42 2.64 8.27 -12.33
N ASP A 43 2.11 8.70 -13.49
CA ASP A 43 1.12 9.75 -13.58
C ASP A 43 -0.26 9.14 -13.84
N ILE A 44 -1.13 9.22 -12.82
CA ILE A 44 -2.51 8.73 -12.88
C ILE A 44 -3.30 9.48 -13.96
N GLU A 45 -3.02 10.77 -14.19
CA GLU A 45 -3.79 11.57 -15.14
C GLU A 45 -3.55 11.11 -16.59
N SER A 46 -2.34 10.65 -16.89
CA SER A 46 -2.01 10.11 -18.22
C SER A 46 -2.80 8.85 -18.59
N GLU A 47 -3.23 8.06 -17.60
CA GLU A 47 -3.95 6.80 -17.78
C GLU A 47 -5.39 6.86 -17.28
N ARG A 48 -5.89 8.05 -16.92
CA ARG A 48 -7.23 8.22 -16.34
C ARG A 48 -8.31 7.63 -17.27
N ASN A 49 -9.31 6.98 -16.68
CA ASN A 49 -10.40 6.30 -17.39
C ASN A 49 -9.97 5.11 -18.28
N THR A 50 -8.71 4.66 -18.19
CA THR A 50 -8.27 3.41 -18.83
C THR A 50 -8.33 2.23 -17.86
N ILE A 51 -8.07 1.01 -18.34
CA ILE A 51 -8.15 -0.22 -17.55
C ILE A 51 -6.76 -0.82 -17.41
N TYR A 52 -6.37 -1.12 -16.17
CA TYR A 52 -5.16 -1.85 -15.85
C TYR A 52 -5.49 -3.00 -14.89
N THR A 53 -5.39 -4.21 -15.40
CA THR A 53 -5.79 -5.44 -14.72
C THR A 53 -4.87 -6.60 -15.09
N ASP A 54 -4.82 -7.62 -14.24
CA ASP A 54 -4.21 -8.89 -14.58
C ASP A 54 -5.19 -9.89 -15.22
N GLU A 55 -4.72 -11.11 -15.49
CA GLU A 55 -5.50 -12.22 -16.07
C GLU A 55 -6.74 -12.62 -15.24
N TYR A 56 -6.80 -12.24 -13.97
CA TYR A 56 -7.88 -12.58 -13.03
C TYR A 56 -8.85 -11.43 -12.80
N GLY A 57 -8.72 -10.30 -13.51
CA GLY A 57 -9.58 -9.14 -13.32
C GLY A 57 -9.28 -8.34 -12.05
N ARG A 58 -8.08 -8.50 -11.47
CA ARG A 58 -7.66 -7.76 -10.28
C ARG A 58 -7.09 -6.41 -10.67
N VAL A 59 -7.29 -5.42 -9.81
CA VAL A 59 -6.82 -4.03 -10.02
C VAL A 59 -5.79 -3.63 -8.98
N LYS A 60 -4.87 -2.73 -9.32
CA LYS A 60 -4.01 -2.09 -8.32
C LYS A 60 -4.74 -0.90 -7.71
N VAL A 61 -4.56 -0.68 -6.41
CA VAL A 61 -5.27 0.36 -5.67
C VAL A 61 -4.32 1.06 -4.71
N ARG A 62 -4.21 2.37 -4.83
CA ARG A 62 -3.59 3.21 -3.81
C ARG A 62 -4.55 3.37 -2.64
N ILE A 63 -4.22 2.78 -1.50
CA ILE A 63 -5.04 2.83 -0.29
C ILE A 63 -4.77 4.12 0.48
N ASN A 64 -5.81 4.84 0.89
CA ASN A 64 -5.67 6.12 1.60
C ASN A 64 -4.95 6.01 2.93
N LEU A 65 -5.00 4.84 3.58
CA LEU A 65 -4.28 4.57 4.83
C LEU A 65 -2.75 4.77 4.71
N TYR A 66 -2.20 4.67 3.50
CA TYR A 66 -0.77 4.87 3.23
C TYR A 66 -0.40 6.29 2.80
N ALA A 67 -1.34 7.24 2.78
CA ALA A 67 -1.07 8.62 2.32
C ALA A 67 0.06 9.30 3.10
N ASN A 68 0.13 9.13 4.43
CA ASN A 68 1.21 9.70 5.24
C ASN A 68 2.56 9.01 4.99
N GLN A 69 2.56 7.70 4.74
CA GLN A 69 3.79 6.97 4.41
C GLN A 69 4.32 7.41 3.04
N GLU A 70 3.42 7.67 2.10
CA GLU A 70 3.75 8.20 0.77
C GLU A 70 4.51 9.53 0.86
N GLU A 71 4.11 10.46 1.74
CA GLU A 71 4.82 11.73 1.96
C GLU A 71 6.25 11.51 2.45
N LEU A 72 6.44 10.64 3.44
CA LEU A 72 7.76 10.31 4.00
C LEU A 72 8.67 9.61 2.97
N ASP A 73 8.08 8.71 2.18
CA ASP A 73 8.80 8.00 1.12
C ASP A 73 9.26 8.99 0.03
N ASN A 74 8.40 9.94 -0.34
CA ASN A 74 8.76 10.97 -1.34
C ASN A 74 9.89 11.89 -0.83
N ASP A 75 9.87 12.31 0.43
CA ASP A 75 10.94 13.14 1.01
C ASP A 75 12.29 12.43 1.01
N THR A 76 12.30 11.12 1.25
CA THR A 76 13.52 10.31 1.16
C THR A 76 14.00 10.13 -0.28
N PHE A 77 13.13 10.06 -1.28
CA PHE A 77 13.54 10.09 -2.69
C PHE A 77 14.23 11.41 -3.06
N ILE A 78 13.71 12.56 -2.63
CA ILE A 78 14.30 13.88 -2.90
C ILE A 78 15.66 14.05 -2.19
N ALA A 79 15.80 13.54 -0.95
CA ALA A 79 17.06 13.62 -0.21
C ALA A 79 18.21 12.82 -0.83
N ASN A 80 17.91 11.77 -1.61
CA ASN A 80 18.90 10.93 -2.27
C ASN A 80 19.28 11.40 -3.68
N ASP A 81 18.58 12.41 -4.24
CA ASP A 81 18.85 13.01 -5.56
C ASP A 81 19.64 14.33 -5.47
N ILE A 82 20.34 14.55 -4.34
CA ILE A 82 21.06 15.80 -4.02
C ILE A 82 22.37 15.97 -4.83
N ASP A 83 22.76 15.01 -5.67
CA ASP A 83 24.04 15.04 -6.41
C ASP A 83 23.96 15.58 -7.85
N THR A 84 22.89 16.28 -8.24
CA THR A 84 22.79 16.84 -9.60
C THR A 84 22.51 18.34 -9.62
N ASN A 85 23.56 19.12 -9.94
CA ASN A 85 23.44 20.45 -10.52
C ASN A 85 22.68 20.38 -11.86
N SER A 86 21.37 20.19 -11.83
CA SER A 86 20.49 20.16 -13.00
C SER A 86 19.44 21.25 -12.86
N SER A 87 19.74 22.42 -13.40
CA SER A 87 18.84 23.56 -13.56
C SER A 87 17.69 23.32 -14.56
N ASN A 88 17.42 22.06 -14.92
CA ASN A 88 16.24 21.65 -15.69
C ASN A 88 15.53 20.51 -14.95
N LEU A 89 15.21 20.74 -13.68
CA LEU A 89 14.35 19.86 -12.90
C LEU A 89 12.90 20.13 -13.34
N SER A 90 12.47 19.52 -14.45
CA SER A 90 11.04 19.44 -14.72
C SER A 90 10.41 18.72 -13.55
N SER A 91 9.55 19.43 -12.84
CA SER A 91 8.82 19.06 -11.63
C SER A 91 7.89 17.86 -11.86
N ASN A 92 8.43 16.69 -12.18
CA ASN A 92 7.73 15.43 -12.06
C ASN A 92 8.26 14.72 -10.81
N THR A 93 7.87 15.24 -9.65
CA THR A 93 7.94 14.50 -8.38
C THR A 93 6.96 13.35 -8.50
N TYR A 94 7.42 12.24 -9.06
CA TYR A 94 6.60 11.06 -9.31
C TYR A 94 6.20 10.42 -7.99
N LYS A 95 4.93 10.53 -7.62
CA LYS A 95 4.37 9.80 -6.49
C LYS A 95 4.36 8.31 -6.84
N SER A 96 5.14 7.54 -6.11
CA SER A 96 5.40 6.12 -6.40
C SER A 96 4.23 5.23 -5.96
N TYR A 97 3.13 5.28 -6.70
CA TYR A 97 1.92 4.53 -6.36
C TYR A 97 2.02 3.03 -6.67
N HIS A 98 3.03 2.62 -7.43
CA HIS A 98 3.10 1.33 -8.12
C HIS A 98 3.40 0.10 -7.22
N HIS A 99 3.62 0.30 -5.91
CA HIS A 99 3.98 -0.77 -4.96
C HIS A 99 2.78 -1.49 -4.33
N THR A 100 1.57 -1.26 -4.84
CA THR A 100 0.39 -1.96 -4.32
C THR A 100 0.19 -3.31 -5.03
N PRO A 101 -0.17 -4.38 -4.30
CA PRO A 101 -0.49 -5.66 -4.91
C PRO A 101 -1.81 -5.58 -5.67
N PHE A 102 -2.00 -6.52 -6.61
CA PHE A 102 -3.28 -6.68 -7.30
C PHE A 102 -4.38 -7.17 -6.33
N LEU A 103 -5.46 -6.40 -6.24
CA LEU A 103 -6.61 -6.67 -5.38
C LEU A 103 -7.77 -7.24 -6.20
N ARG A 104 -8.42 -8.28 -5.65
CA ARG A 104 -9.65 -8.82 -6.22
C ARG A 104 -10.77 -7.80 -6.13
N VAL A 105 -11.62 -7.77 -7.14
CA VAL A 105 -12.83 -6.95 -7.20
C VAL A 105 -14.04 -7.84 -6.94
N ALA A 106 -14.86 -7.48 -5.96
CA ALA A 106 -16.11 -8.17 -5.68
C ALA A 106 -17.10 -7.93 -6.84
N SER A 107 -17.62 -9.02 -7.40
CA SER A 107 -18.71 -8.96 -8.36
C SER A 107 -20.01 -9.47 -7.74
N HIS A 108 -21.14 -8.99 -8.26
CA HIS A 108 -22.47 -9.39 -7.79
C HIS A 108 -22.73 -10.90 -7.98
N ILE A 109 -22.25 -11.46 -9.10
CA ILE A 109 -22.33 -12.88 -9.42
C ILE A 109 -20.99 -13.29 -10.02
N ALA A 110 -20.34 -14.29 -9.42
CA ALA A 110 -19.15 -14.95 -9.94
C ALA A 110 -19.36 -16.46 -9.99
N SER A 111 -19.10 -17.06 -11.14
CA SER A 111 -19.19 -18.50 -11.38
C SER A 111 -18.07 -18.92 -12.34
N ASN A 112 -17.96 -20.22 -12.59
CA ASN A 112 -17.00 -20.76 -13.54
C ASN A 112 -17.27 -20.21 -14.95
N HIS A 113 -16.38 -19.35 -15.45
CA HIS A 113 -16.47 -18.68 -16.76
C HIS A 113 -17.80 -17.94 -17.03
N SER A 114 -18.51 -17.53 -15.98
CA SER A 114 -19.81 -16.84 -16.10
C SER A 114 -20.07 -15.94 -14.90
N GLY A 115 -20.87 -14.88 -15.09
CA GLY A 115 -21.21 -13.94 -14.03
C GLY A 115 -21.22 -12.49 -14.53
N PHE A 116 -21.31 -11.56 -13.58
CA PHE A 116 -21.16 -10.13 -13.87
C PHE A 116 -19.70 -9.74 -13.74
N PHE A 117 -19.21 -8.99 -14.73
CA PHE A 117 -17.85 -8.47 -14.73
C PHE A 117 -17.89 -6.97 -14.99
N HIS A 118 -17.37 -6.21 -14.05
CA HIS A 118 -17.11 -4.79 -14.20
C HIS A 118 -15.72 -4.53 -13.60
N THR A 119 -14.89 -3.77 -14.33
CA THR A 119 -13.53 -3.47 -13.90
C THR A 119 -13.44 -1.98 -13.57
N PRO A 120 -13.15 -1.62 -12.31
CA PRO A 120 -12.82 -0.25 -11.95
C PRO A 120 -11.67 0.27 -12.82
N ARG A 121 -11.82 1.50 -13.31
CA ARG A 121 -10.84 2.16 -14.19
C ARG A 121 -9.85 2.96 -13.37
N ILE A 122 -8.70 3.24 -13.96
CA ILE A 122 -7.69 4.09 -13.33
C ILE A 122 -8.28 5.47 -13.02
N GLY A 123 -8.12 5.91 -11.78
CA GLY A 123 -8.71 7.13 -11.24
C GLY A 123 -10.06 6.93 -10.54
N ASP A 124 -10.70 5.76 -10.67
CA ASP A 124 -11.94 5.47 -9.95
C ASP A 124 -11.66 5.34 -8.45
N GLU A 125 -12.56 5.89 -7.64
CA GLU A 125 -12.55 5.69 -6.20
C GLU A 125 -13.25 4.37 -5.86
N VAL A 126 -12.65 3.62 -4.95
CA VAL A 126 -13.13 2.30 -4.54
C VAL A 126 -13.11 2.15 -3.03
N ILE A 127 -14.05 1.34 -2.52
CA ILE A 127 -14.05 0.87 -1.14
C ILE A 127 -13.24 -0.42 -1.08
N ILE A 128 -12.32 -0.46 -0.13
CA ILE A 128 -11.50 -1.62 0.20
C ILE A 128 -12.00 -2.20 1.52
N SER A 129 -12.25 -3.50 1.51
CA SER A 129 -12.63 -4.29 2.68
C SER A 129 -11.63 -5.41 2.89
N PHE A 130 -11.67 -6.04 4.06
CA PHE A 130 -10.67 -7.03 4.48
C PHE A 130 -11.36 -8.35 4.78
N LEU A 131 -10.86 -9.44 4.19
CA LEU A 131 -11.42 -10.77 4.43
C LEU A 131 -11.00 -11.25 5.83
N ASP A 132 -11.95 -11.76 6.61
CA ASP A 132 -11.74 -12.25 7.98
C ASP A 132 -11.14 -11.20 8.95
N ASP A 133 -11.40 -9.91 8.74
CA ASP A 133 -10.76 -8.80 9.46
C ASP A 133 -9.21 -8.82 9.39
N ASP A 134 -8.66 -9.49 8.36
CA ASP A 134 -7.22 -9.65 8.16
C ASP A 134 -6.65 -8.53 7.26
N ILE A 135 -5.75 -7.70 7.81
CA ILE A 135 -5.11 -6.58 7.10
C ILE A 135 -4.32 -7.03 5.86
N ASP A 136 -3.85 -8.28 5.83
CA ASP A 136 -3.09 -8.81 4.68
C ASP A 136 -3.99 -9.36 3.57
N LYS A 137 -5.32 -9.35 3.76
CA LYS A 137 -6.30 -9.84 2.77
C LYS A 137 -7.28 -8.75 2.29
N PRO A 138 -6.79 -7.62 1.75
CA PRO A 138 -7.65 -6.60 1.17
C PRO A 138 -8.30 -7.06 -0.14
N TYR A 139 -9.50 -6.56 -0.39
CA TYR A 139 -10.21 -6.69 -1.67
C TYR A 139 -11.08 -5.45 -1.92
N VAL A 140 -11.36 -5.14 -3.17
CA VAL A 140 -12.28 -4.08 -3.57
C VAL A 140 -13.71 -4.57 -3.41
N SER A 141 -14.50 -3.92 -2.57
CA SER A 141 -15.89 -4.28 -2.30
C SER A 141 -16.88 -3.56 -3.21
N SER A 142 -16.61 -2.30 -3.56
CA SER A 142 -17.44 -1.51 -4.48
C SER A 142 -16.70 -0.29 -5.02
N SER A 143 -17.22 0.32 -6.09
CA SER A 143 -16.77 1.63 -6.58
C SER A 143 -17.63 2.76 -6.02
N LEU A 144 -17.03 3.93 -5.88
CA LEU A 144 -17.67 5.19 -5.51
C LEU A 144 -17.51 6.20 -6.64
N TYR A 145 -18.55 7.01 -6.85
CA TYR A 145 -18.45 8.15 -7.75
C TYR A 145 -17.83 9.33 -7.01
N ASN A 146 -16.74 9.87 -7.55
CA ASN A 146 -16.21 11.17 -7.17
C ASN A 146 -16.51 12.19 -8.30
N GLY A 147 -16.94 13.38 -7.89
CA GLY A 147 -17.34 14.47 -8.79
C GLY A 147 -16.18 15.40 -9.13
#